data_AF-A0AAJ0PXC0-F1
#
_entry.id   AF-A0AAJ0PXC0-F1
#
_cell.length_a   1.000
_cell.length_b   1.000
_cell.length_c   1.000
_cell.angle_alpha   90.00
_cell.angle_beta   90.00
_cell.angle_gamma   90.00
#
_symmetry.space_group_name_H-M   'P 1'
#
loop_
_entity.id
_entity.type
_entity.pdbx_description
1 polymer ?
#
loop_
_entity_poly.entity_id
_entity_poly.type
_entity_poly.pdbx_seq_one_letter_code
_entity_poly.pdbx_strand_id
1 'polypeptide(L)'
;MNASNVYSNFYKVERTGGDHLSDGGGPFGFDITVALQADYLIRFHRCDAILETGSFRGDTTAYLSHAYPDLPVLTCDIDPDNAKFAQVRLRAQANVTATHADSREFLRRHLPKYQRPFVYLDAHWYDDWPLGQELELIDRGVICIDDFDIGHPRFAFDHYDDVVCGPDILKPHRSRIPFFYTNNPLGKYPFPCLQIGRRSGKAYMEIGMGDSALSQSDWFLKREN
;
A
#
# COMPACT_ATOMS: atom_id res chain seq x y z
N MET A 1 -0.85 6.80 -15.85
CA MET A 1 0.44 6.22 -15.44
C MET A 1 1.58 7.00 -16.08
N ASN A 2 2.65 7.24 -15.33
CA ASN A 2 3.89 7.85 -15.79
C ASN A 2 5.07 6.96 -15.37
N ALA A 3 5.35 5.93 -16.16
CA ALA A 3 6.41 4.96 -15.91
C ALA A 3 7.78 5.63 -15.69
N SER A 4 8.07 6.72 -16.40
CA SER A 4 9.33 7.47 -16.24
C SER A 4 9.46 8.09 -14.84
N ASN A 5 8.35 8.62 -14.29
CA ASN A 5 8.32 9.13 -12.92
C ASN A 5 8.57 8.03 -11.89
N VAL A 6 7.92 6.86 -12.06
CA VAL A 6 8.13 5.70 -11.19
C VAL A 6 9.60 5.30 -11.22
N TYR A 7 10.14 5.02 -12.42
CA TYR A 7 11.53 4.60 -12.58
C TYR A 7 12.55 5.59 -12.01
N SER A 8 12.32 6.89 -12.23
CA SER A 8 13.24 7.96 -11.81
C SER A 8 13.34 8.13 -10.29
N ASN A 9 12.38 7.61 -9.53
CA ASN A 9 12.32 7.70 -8.07
C ASN A 9 12.54 6.35 -7.37
N PHE A 10 11.99 5.26 -7.92
CA PHE A 10 11.93 3.95 -7.28
C PHE A 10 13.30 3.42 -6.83
N TYR A 11 14.30 3.48 -7.71
CA TYR A 11 15.65 2.97 -7.43
C TYR A 11 16.59 3.96 -6.72
N LYS A 12 16.10 5.16 -6.37
CA LYS A 12 16.91 6.20 -5.71
C LYS A 12 16.68 6.31 -4.22
N VAL A 13 15.67 5.61 -3.71
CA VAL A 13 15.39 5.56 -2.29
C VAL A 13 16.32 4.55 -1.63
N GLU A 14 16.99 4.98 -0.57
CA GLU A 14 17.78 4.09 0.28
C GLU A 14 16.90 2.97 0.86
N ARG A 15 17.39 1.72 0.85
CA ARG A 15 16.63 0.55 1.30
C ARG A 15 16.93 0.25 2.77
N THR A 16 16.52 1.14 3.66
CA THR A 16 16.88 1.07 5.08
C THR A 16 16.20 -0.09 5.82
N GLY A 17 15.14 -0.68 5.24
CA GLY A 17 14.55 -1.92 5.74
C GLY A 17 15.36 -3.19 5.42
N GLY A 18 16.41 -3.10 4.60
CA GLY A 18 17.05 -4.26 4.01
C GLY A 18 17.78 -5.21 4.94
N ASP A 19 18.22 -4.71 6.10
CA ASP A 19 18.88 -5.54 7.10
C ASP A 19 17.90 -6.36 7.96
N HIS A 20 16.58 -6.12 7.81
CA HIS A 20 15.54 -6.70 8.65
C HIS A 20 14.49 -7.49 7.86
N LEU A 21 14.34 -7.21 6.56
CA LEU A 21 13.27 -7.78 5.74
C LEU A 21 13.80 -8.81 4.74
N SER A 22 13.04 -9.88 4.54
CA SER A 22 13.38 -10.99 3.63
C SER A 22 13.34 -10.61 2.13
N ASP A 23 12.77 -9.45 1.80
CA ASP A 23 12.78 -8.83 0.48
C ASP A 23 13.96 -7.84 0.31
N GLY A 24 14.75 -7.61 1.35
CA GLY A 24 15.83 -6.63 1.35
C GLY A 24 15.35 -5.17 1.44
N GLY A 25 14.11 -4.92 1.87
CA GLY A 25 13.53 -3.59 2.04
C GLY A 25 13.40 -2.83 0.72
N GLY A 26 13.05 -1.55 0.78
CA GLY A 26 12.79 -0.69 -0.37
C GLY A 26 11.29 -0.46 -0.64
N PRO A 27 10.96 0.41 -1.60
CA PRO A 27 9.57 0.79 -1.84
C PRO A 27 8.71 -0.40 -2.26
N PHE A 28 7.61 -0.64 -1.57
CA PHE A 28 6.68 -1.76 -1.81
C PHE A 28 7.40 -3.13 -1.86
N GLY A 29 8.27 -3.40 -0.88
CA GLY A 29 9.10 -4.61 -0.87
C GLY A 29 10.03 -4.71 -2.08
N PHE A 30 10.51 -3.56 -2.57
CA PHE A 30 11.30 -3.40 -3.79
C PHE A 30 10.66 -4.05 -5.05
N ASP A 31 9.33 -4.07 -5.11
CA ASP A 31 8.57 -4.49 -6.29
C ASP A 31 8.09 -3.29 -7.12
N ILE A 32 8.83 -2.99 -8.21
CA ILE A 32 8.48 -1.88 -9.13
C ILE A 32 7.12 -2.09 -9.82
N THR A 33 6.62 -3.33 -9.91
CA THR A 33 5.30 -3.59 -10.50
C THR A 33 4.18 -3.06 -9.59
N VAL A 34 4.35 -3.15 -8.28
CA VAL A 34 3.44 -2.56 -7.29
C VAL A 34 3.51 -1.03 -7.33
N ALA A 35 4.72 -0.46 -7.43
CA ALA A 35 4.88 0.98 -7.60
C ALA A 35 4.20 1.52 -8.88
N LEU A 36 4.24 0.76 -9.98
CA LEU A 36 3.53 1.08 -11.23
C LEU A 36 2.02 0.99 -11.08
N GLN A 37 1.52 -0.04 -10.39
CA GLN A 37 0.09 -0.20 -10.08
C GLN A 37 -0.42 0.97 -9.22
N ALA A 38 0.32 1.33 -8.16
CA ALA A 38 0.02 2.48 -7.33
C ALA A 38 0.01 3.78 -8.14
N ASP A 39 1.02 4.03 -8.99
CA ASP A 39 1.05 5.24 -9.84
C ASP A 39 -0.10 5.30 -10.83
N TYR A 40 -0.47 4.16 -11.41
CA TYR A 40 -1.63 4.09 -12.29
C TYR A 40 -2.90 4.54 -11.57
N LEU A 41 -3.16 3.98 -10.38
CA LEU A 41 -4.36 4.28 -9.60
C LEU A 41 -4.37 5.71 -9.05
N ILE A 42 -3.25 6.15 -8.45
CA ILE A 42 -3.09 7.51 -7.89
C ILE A 42 -3.39 8.56 -8.97
N ARG A 43 -2.84 8.38 -10.17
CA ARG A 43 -3.01 9.35 -11.27
C ARG A 43 -4.38 9.26 -11.93
N PHE A 44 -4.90 8.05 -12.15
CA PHE A 44 -6.22 7.88 -12.77
C PHE A 44 -7.29 8.59 -11.93
N HIS A 45 -7.27 8.34 -10.62
CA HIS A 45 -8.23 8.91 -9.68
C HIS A 45 -7.92 10.33 -9.25
N ARG A 46 -6.75 10.88 -9.64
CA ARG A 46 -6.27 12.19 -9.18
C ARG A 46 -6.35 12.28 -7.65
N CYS A 47 -5.75 11.30 -6.99
CA CYS A 47 -5.77 11.20 -5.55
C CYS A 47 -5.22 12.49 -4.93
N ASP A 48 -5.83 12.94 -3.84
CA ASP A 48 -5.51 14.21 -3.17
C ASP A 48 -4.69 14.04 -1.88
N ALA A 49 -4.46 12.78 -1.48
CA ALA A 49 -3.53 12.39 -0.44
C ALA A 49 -3.11 10.93 -0.59
N ILE A 50 -2.00 10.59 0.06
CA ILE A 50 -1.49 9.23 0.18
C ILE A 50 -1.36 8.92 1.66
N LEU A 51 -2.02 7.86 2.12
CA LEU A 51 -1.98 7.39 3.50
C LEU A 51 -1.38 5.98 3.50
N GLU A 52 -0.39 5.74 4.35
CA GLU A 52 0.26 4.45 4.58
C GLU A 52 0.09 4.05 6.05
N THR A 53 -0.21 2.78 6.31
CA THR A 53 -0.15 2.19 7.66
C THR A 53 0.96 1.16 7.69
N GLY A 54 1.78 1.12 8.76
CA GLY A 54 2.93 0.21 8.83
C GLY A 54 4.19 0.81 8.20
N SER A 55 4.63 1.98 8.68
CA SER A 55 5.75 2.70 8.07
C SER A 55 7.09 1.94 8.10
N PHE A 56 7.30 1.10 9.10
CA PHE A 56 8.55 0.44 9.44
C PHE A 56 9.74 1.41 9.41
N ARG A 57 10.67 1.24 8.46
CA ARG A 57 11.82 2.15 8.26
C ARG A 57 11.51 3.31 7.32
N GLY A 58 10.34 3.34 6.68
CA GLY A 58 9.84 4.43 5.83
C GLY A 58 10.27 4.36 4.36
N ASP A 59 10.67 3.19 3.85
CA ASP A 59 11.16 3.06 2.46
C ASP A 59 10.07 3.38 1.43
N THR A 60 8.85 2.86 1.61
CA THR A 60 7.70 3.14 0.74
C THR A 60 7.25 4.60 0.86
N THR A 61 7.09 5.13 2.07
CA THR A 61 6.80 6.56 2.28
C THR A 61 7.83 7.49 1.64
N ALA A 62 9.13 7.20 1.78
CA ALA A 62 10.19 8.02 1.16
C ALA A 62 10.01 8.06 -0.37
N TYR A 63 9.75 6.92 -1.00
CA TYR A 63 9.46 6.86 -2.43
C TYR A 63 8.22 7.66 -2.80
N LEU A 64 7.12 7.49 -2.09
CA LEU A 64 5.85 8.18 -2.37
C LEU A 64 6.01 9.70 -2.23
N SER A 65 6.75 10.16 -1.22
CA SER A 65 7.09 11.57 -1.05
C SER A 65 7.83 12.15 -2.25
N HIS A 66 8.85 11.46 -2.75
CA HIS A 66 9.63 11.90 -3.91
C HIS A 66 8.86 11.80 -5.23
N ALA A 67 8.04 10.76 -5.40
CA ALA A 67 7.26 10.55 -6.61
C ALA A 67 6.05 11.51 -6.72
N TYR A 68 5.56 12.03 -5.59
CA TYR A 68 4.40 12.93 -5.49
C TYR A 68 4.68 14.11 -4.54
N PRO A 69 5.62 15.01 -4.88
CA PRO A 69 6.01 16.12 -4.00
C PRO A 69 4.87 17.10 -3.69
N ASP A 70 3.86 17.16 -4.55
CA ASP A 70 2.69 18.04 -4.41
C ASP A 70 1.53 17.41 -3.63
N LEU A 71 1.60 16.13 -3.28
CA LEU A 71 0.58 15.44 -2.47
C LEU A 71 1.04 15.30 -1.02
N PRO A 72 0.13 15.48 -0.04
CA PRO A 72 0.42 15.10 1.33
C PRO A 72 0.57 13.57 1.42
N VAL A 73 1.67 13.13 1.99
CA VAL A 73 1.98 11.71 2.27
C VAL A 73 2.00 11.53 3.78
N LEU A 74 1.07 10.73 4.30
CA LEU A 74 0.91 10.50 5.72
C LEU A 74 1.21 9.04 6.02
N THR A 75 1.96 8.77 7.08
CA THR A 75 2.28 7.40 7.49
C THR A 75 2.25 7.24 9.00
N CYS A 76 1.96 6.04 9.47
CA CYS A 76 2.05 5.71 10.89
C CYS A 76 2.68 4.35 11.16
N ASP A 77 3.19 4.23 12.38
CA ASP A 77 3.60 2.96 12.96
C ASP A 77 3.11 2.86 14.41
N ILE A 78 2.73 1.65 14.81
CA ILE A 78 2.39 1.34 16.21
C ILE A 78 3.67 1.11 17.02
N ASP A 79 4.75 0.67 16.39
CA ASP A 79 6.03 0.51 17.07
C ASP A 79 6.71 1.87 17.24
N PRO A 80 7.03 2.27 18.49
CA PRO A 80 7.59 3.60 18.76
C PRO A 80 8.98 3.81 18.12
N ASP A 81 9.78 2.75 17.98
CA ASP A 81 11.13 2.84 17.42
C ASP A 81 11.10 3.00 15.90
N ASN A 82 10.23 2.25 15.22
CA ASN A 82 9.96 2.41 13.79
C ASN A 82 9.37 3.79 13.49
N ALA A 83 8.33 4.21 14.21
CA ALA A 83 7.75 5.53 14.06
C ALA A 83 8.80 6.63 14.25
N LYS A 84 9.64 6.51 15.29
CA LYS A 84 10.71 7.48 15.56
C LYS A 84 11.75 7.50 14.44
N PHE A 85 12.13 6.33 13.93
CA PHE A 85 13.06 6.21 12.83
C PHE A 85 12.51 6.88 11.57
N ALA A 86 11.28 6.54 11.16
CA ALA A 86 10.61 7.11 10.01
C ALA A 86 10.48 8.64 10.13
N GLN A 87 10.11 9.15 11.30
CA GLN A 87 10.06 10.59 11.58
C GLN A 87 11.40 11.29 11.35
N VAL A 88 12.49 10.72 11.87
CA VAL A 88 13.83 11.32 11.72
C VAL A 88 14.29 11.28 10.28
N ARG A 89 14.08 10.15 9.60
CA ARG A 89 14.45 9.95 8.20
C ARG A 89 13.71 10.91 7.26
N LEU A 90 12.42 11.10 7.49
CA LEU A 90 11.51 11.81 6.60
C LEU A 90 11.32 13.29 6.98
N ARG A 91 12.06 13.79 7.98
CA ARG A 91 11.88 15.16 8.52
C ARG A 91 12.16 16.28 7.51
N ALA A 92 12.93 16.00 6.46
CA ALA A 92 13.30 17.00 5.45
C ALA A 92 12.25 17.11 4.33
N GLN A 93 11.34 16.15 4.25
CA GLN A 93 10.31 16.04 3.24
C GLN A 93 9.08 16.83 3.70
N ALA A 94 8.94 18.05 3.20
CA ALA A 94 7.89 18.97 3.63
C ALA A 94 6.46 18.45 3.40
N ASN A 95 6.27 17.51 2.47
CA ASN A 95 4.98 16.89 2.18
C ASN A 95 4.69 15.63 3.02
N VAL A 96 5.58 15.23 3.93
CA VAL A 96 5.43 14.01 4.74
C VAL A 96 4.99 14.32 6.16
N THR A 97 4.06 13.53 6.69
CA THR A 97 3.73 13.49 8.12
C THR A 97 3.81 12.05 8.62
N ALA A 98 4.85 11.75 9.41
CA ALA A 98 5.03 10.44 10.05
C ALA A 98 4.63 10.51 11.54
N THR A 99 3.78 9.60 12.00
CA THR A 99 3.24 9.60 13.37
C THR A 99 3.39 8.25 14.06
N HIS A 100 3.77 8.26 15.34
CA HIS A 100 3.59 7.09 16.21
C HIS A 100 2.10 7.03 16.60
N ALA A 101 1.38 6.06 16.06
CA ALA A 101 -0.05 5.91 16.26
C ALA A 101 -0.52 4.51 15.88
N ASP A 102 -1.58 4.06 16.55
CA ASP A 102 -2.41 2.99 16.03
C ASP A 102 -3.00 3.36 14.67
N SER A 103 -3.00 2.41 13.74
CA SER A 103 -3.42 2.68 12.36
C SER A 103 -4.90 3.04 12.25
N ARG A 104 -5.77 2.49 13.11
CA ARG A 104 -7.20 2.82 13.15
C ARG A 104 -7.40 4.24 13.64
N GLU A 105 -6.64 4.67 14.66
CA GLU A 105 -6.63 6.07 15.11
C GLU A 105 -6.12 7.03 14.05
N PHE A 106 -5.04 6.67 13.37
CA PHE A 106 -4.47 7.42 12.27
C PHE A 106 -5.48 7.59 11.13
N LEU A 107 -6.06 6.50 10.62
CA LEU A 107 -7.05 6.53 9.54
C LEU A 107 -8.28 7.37 9.91
N ARG A 108 -8.84 7.18 11.12
CA ARG A 108 -10.00 7.94 11.62
C ARG A 108 -9.72 9.45 11.68
N ARG A 109 -8.50 9.84 12.01
CA ARG A 109 -8.09 11.25 12.10
C ARG A 109 -7.86 11.89 10.72
N HIS A 110 -7.37 11.12 9.75
CA HIS A 110 -6.85 11.68 8.50
C HIS A 110 -7.77 11.48 7.30
N LEU A 111 -8.44 10.33 7.14
CA LEU A 111 -9.31 10.04 6.00
C LEU A 111 -10.38 11.12 5.75
N PRO A 112 -11.11 11.64 6.76
CA PRO A 112 -12.17 12.63 6.53
C PRO A 112 -11.70 13.95 5.90
N LYS A 113 -10.40 14.22 5.91
CA LYS A 113 -9.80 15.45 5.35
C LYS A 113 -9.64 15.40 3.84
N TYR A 114 -9.77 14.22 3.24
CA TYR A 114 -9.43 13.97 1.84
C TYR A 114 -10.61 13.40 1.08
N GLN A 115 -10.72 13.77 -0.19
CA GLN A 115 -11.82 13.33 -1.04
C GLN A 115 -11.43 12.10 -1.86
N ARG A 116 -10.17 11.95 -2.21
CA ARG A 116 -9.70 10.86 -3.06
C ARG A 116 -8.40 10.32 -2.48
N PRO A 117 -8.40 9.78 -1.25
CA PRO A 117 -7.18 9.23 -0.69
C PRO A 117 -6.78 7.95 -1.43
N PHE A 118 -5.47 7.79 -1.67
CA PHE A 118 -4.87 6.47 -1.87
C PHE A 118 -4.43 5.95 -0.50
N VAL A 119 -4.89 4.76 -0.12
CA VAL A 119 -4.64 4.15 1.19
C VAL A 119 -3.89 2.84 0.98
N TYR A 120 -2.67 2.77 1.50
CA TYR A 120 -1.84 1.58 1.51
C TYR A 120 -1.84 0.98 2.92
N LEU A 121 -2.44 -0.20 3.06
CA LEU A 121 -2.58 -0.91 4.33
C LEU A 121 -1.51 -1.98 4.44
N ASP A 122 -0.53 -1.73 5.31
CA ASP A 122 0.67 -2.56 5.52
C ASP A 122 1.02 -2.69 7.03
N ALA A 123 0.06 -2.39 7.91
CA ALA A 123 0.19 -2.51 9.36
C ALA A 123 -0.16 -3.93 9.86
N HIS A 124 0.50 -4.95 9.30
CA HIS A 124 0.17 -6.34 9.55
C HIS A 124 1.09 -7.01 10.56
N TRP A 125 1.60 -6.30 11.58
CA TRP A 125 2.51 -6.84 12.58
C TRP A 125 1.86 -6.88 13.98
N TYR A 126 2.31 -7.81 14.83
CA TYR A 126 1.86 -8.03 16.23
C TYR A 126 0.51 -8.76 16.40
N ASP A 127 0.14 -9.06 17.65
CA ASP A 127 -1.02 -9.89 18.01
C ASP A 127 -2.38 -9.26 17.62
N ASP A 128 -2.47 -7.92 17.63
CA ASP A 128 -3.68 -7.20 17.21
C ASP A 128 -3.57 -6.82 15.73
N TRP A 129 -4.29 -7.54 14.88
CA TRP A 129 -4.29 -7.30 13.44
C TRP A 129 -5.41 -6.32 13.02
N PRO A 130 -5.07 -5.07 12.66
CA PRO A 130 -6.07 -4.00 12.53
C PRO A 130 -6.87 -4.04 11.22
N LEU A 131 -6.47 -4.85 10.23
CA LEU A 131 -6.95 -4.76 8.84
C LEU A 131 -8.47 -4.72 8.69
N GLY A 132 -9.20 -5.60 9.37
CA GLY A 132 -10.67 -5.60 9.32
C GLY A 132 -11.28 -4.28 9.80
N GLN A 133 -10.75 -3.71 10.89
CA GLN A 133 -11.21 -2.44 11.45
C GLN A 133 -10.72 -1.23 10.63
N GLU A 134 -9.53 -1.31 10.02
CA GLU A 134 -9.06 -0.30 9.06
C GLU A 134 -10.00 -0.21 7.87
N LEU A 135 -10.41 -1.36 7.32
CA LEU A 135 -11.36 -1.41 6.22
C LEU A 135 -12.69 -0.73 6.57
N GLU A 136 -13.24 -0.95 7.77
CA GLU A 136 -14.47 -0.29 8.21
C GLU A 136 -14.39 1.25 8.15
N LEU A 137 -13.22 1.82 8.44
CA LEU A 137 -13.00 3.27 8.49
C LEU A 137 -12.91 3.92 7.10
N ILE A 138 -12.67 3.15 6.03
CA ILE A 138 -12.45 3.70 4.69
C ILE A 138 -13.76 3.70 3.89
N ASP A 139 -14.53 4.78 4.00
CA ASP A 139 -15.79 4.94 3.25
C ASP A 139 -15.60 5.38 1.79
N ARG A 140 -14.38 5.80 1.43
CA ARG A 140 -14.03 6.20 0.06
C ARG A 140 -12.53 6.20 -0.17
N GLY A 141 -12.14 6.07 -1.43
CA GLY A 141 -10.75 6.13 -1.87
C GLY A 141 -10.33 4.93 -2.70
N VAL A 142 -9.05 4.90 -3.02
CA VAL A 142 -8.37 3.73 -3.58
C VAL A 142 -7.64 3.03 -2.44
N ILE A 143 -7.81 1.72 -2.32
CA ILE A 143 -7.21 0.91 -1.27
C ILE A 143 -6.26 -0.09 -1.91
N CYS A 144 -5.07 -0.25 -1.34
CA CYS A 144 -4.11 -1.30 -1.63
C CYS A 144 -3.74 -2.00 -0.31
N ILE A 145 -4.02 -3.30 -0.20
CA ILE A 145 -3.67 -4.11 0.96
C ILE A 145 -2.40 -4.88 0.63
N ASP A 146 -1.40 -4.81 1.52
CA ASP A 146 -0.15 -5.54 1.40
C ASP A 146 -0.28 -7.01 1.82
N ASP A 147 0.73 -7.82 1.52
CA ASP A 147 0.84 -9.22 1.96
C ASP A 147 -0.44 -10.05 1.86
N PHE A 148 -1.19 -9.89 0.76
CA PHE A 148 -2.47 -10.54 0.51
C PHE A 148 -2.34 -11.83 -0.30
N ASP A 149 -3.09 -12.88 0.04
CA ASP A 149 -3.14 -14.15 -0.67
C ASP A 149 -3.90 -14.00 -1.99
N ILE A 150 -3.14 -14.07 -3.09
CA ILE A 150 -3.67 -14.01 -4.45
C ILE A 150 -3.79 -15.38 -5.10
N GLY A 151 -3.54 -16.46 -4.35
CA GLY A 151 -3.59 -17.85 -4.82
C GLY A 151 -2.46 -18.23 -5.77
N HIS A 152 -1.31 -17.54 -5.71
CA HIS A 152 -0.18 -17.78 -6.60
C HIS A 152 1.10 -18.13 -5.82
N PRO A 153 1.77 -19.27 -6.10
CA PRO A 153 2.84 -19.82 -5.25
C PRO A 153 4.12 -18.97 -5.19
N ARG A 154 4.26 -17.98 -6.08
CA ARG A 154 5.40 -17.04 -6.08
C ARG A 154 5.20 -15.81 -5.19
N PHE A 155 3.99 -15.62 -4.65
CA PHE A 155 3.63 -14.46 -3.86
C PHE A 155 3.31 -14.93 -2.44
N ALA A 156 4.13 -14.47 -1.50
CA ALA A 156 3.88 -14.66 -0.09
C ALA A 156 2.77 -13.73 0.38
N PHE A 157 2.22 -14.07 1.53
CA PHE A 157 1.17 -13.34 2.20
C PHE A 157 1.30 -13.58 3.70
N ASP A 158 0.64 -12.75 4.49
CA ASP A 158 0.64 -12.86 5.94
C ASP A 158 -0.46 -13.80 6.43
N HIS A 159 -0.19 -14.44 7.56
CA HIS A 159 -1.18 -15.16 8.34
C HIS A 159 -0.92 -14.85 9.81
N TYR A 160 -2.00 -14.61 10.54
CA TYR A 160 -1.98 -14.35 11.98
C TYR A 160 -2.90 -15.34 12.66
N ASP A 161 -2.33 -16.10 13.60
CA ASP A 161 -2.93 -17.31 14.13
C ASP A 161 -3.42 -18.22 12.99
N ASP A 162 -4.72 -18.51 12.95
CA ASP A 162 -5.37 -19.34 11.92
C ASP A 162 -6.02 -18.50 10.79
N VAL A 163 -5.79 -17.19 10.76
CA VAL A 163 -6.41 -16.26 9.79
C VAL A 163 -5.40 -15.84 8.73
N VAL A 164 -5.73 -16.11 7.46
CA VAL A 164 -4.92 -15.71 6.29
C VAL A 164 -5.28 -14.30 5.83
N CYS A 165 -4.27 -13.51 5.46
CA CYS A 165 -4.47 -12.21 4.82
C CYS A 165 -4.95 -12.48 3.41
N GLY A 166 -6.25 -12.59 3.22
CA GLY A 166 -6.81 -13.11 1.98
C GLY A 166 -8.30 -12.82 1.83
N PRO A 167 -8.95 -13.45 0.84
CA PRO A 167 -10.34 -13.16 0.49
C PRO A 167 -11.31 -13.24 1.67
N ASP A 168 -11.05 -14.13 2.63
CA ASP A 168 -11.92 -14.35 3.79
C ASP A 168 -12.06 -13.11 4.69
N ILE A 169 -11.04 -12.26 4.77
CA ILE A 169 -11.07 -11.00 5.53
C ILE A 169 -12.03 -9.99 4.89
N LEU A 170 -12.25 -10.09 3.59
CA LEU A 170 -13.12 -9.16 2.87
C LEU A 170 -14.60 -9.55 2.97
N LYS A 171 -14.92 -10.80 3.29
CA LYS A 171 -16.31 -11.33 3.35
C LYS A 171 -17.26 -10.52 4.22
N PRO A 172 -16.88 -10.06 5.44
CA PRO A 172 -17.74 -9.20 6.26
C PRO A 172 -18.12 -7.88 5.58
N HIS A 173 -17.29 -7.40 4.65
CA HIS A 173 -17.47 -6.12 3.96
C HIS A 173 -18.10 -6.24 2.56
N ARG A 174 -18.55 -7.43 2.15
CA ARG A 174 -19.08 -7.71 0.81
C ARG A 174 -20.19 -6.78 0.31
N SER A 175 -21.00 -6.24 1.22
CA SER A 175 -22.07 -5.30 0.87
C SER A 175 -21.51 -3.98 0.33
N ARG A 176 -20.35 -3.56 0.82
CA ARG A 176 -19.65 -2.33 0.43
C ARG A 176 -18.54 -2.59 -0.58
N ILE A 177 -17.95 -3.79 -0.56
CA ILE A 177 -16.88 -4.26 -1.45
C ILE A 177 -17.36 -5.55 -2.13
N PRO A 178 -18.25 -5.48 -3.13
CA PRO A 178 -18.78 -6.67 -3.80
C PRO A 178 -17.74 -7.37 -4.69
N PHE A 179 -16.72 -6.63 -5.12
CA PHE A 179 -15.59 -7.13 -5.89
C PHE A 179 -14.31 -6.49 -5.38
N PHE A 180 -13.22 -7.23 -5.47
CA PHE A 180 -11.87 -6.71 -5.29
C PHE A 180 -11.01 -7.17 -6.47
N TYR A 181 -9.81 -6.62 -6.55
CA TYR A 181 -8.85 -7.02 -7.56
C TYR A 181 -7.55 -7.45 -6.90
N THR A 182 -6.82 -8.37 -7.51
CA THR A 182 -5.45 -8.69 -7.10
C THR A 182 -4.46 -8.20 -8.13
N ASN A 183 -3.19 -8.04 -7.77
CA ASN A 183 -2.15 -7.93 -8.80
C ASN A 183 -2.19 -9.15 -9.72
N ASN A 184 -1.98 -8.94 -11.03
CA ASN A 184 -1.89 -9.99 -12.03
C ASN A 184 -0.44 -10.48 -12.18
N PRO A 185 -0.12 -11.74 -11.81
CA PRO A 185 1.21 -12.31 -12.02
C PRO A 185 1.67 -12.34 -13.48
N LEU A 186 0.72 -12.31 -14.42
CA LEU A 186 0.96 -12.35 -15.87
C LEU A 186 0.78 -10.98 -16.55
N GLY A 187 0.54 -9.92 -15.77
CA GLY A 187 0.39 -8.56 -16.31
C GLY A 187 1.66 -8.09 -17.02
N LYS A 188 1.49 -7.31 -18.10
CA LYS A 188 2.62 -6.82 -18.89
C LYS A 188 3.10 -5.46 -18.39
N TYR A 189 4.21 -5.45 -17.66
CA TYR A 189 4.82 -4.22 -17.14
C TYR A 189 5.91 -3.67 -18.08
N PRO A 190 6.10 -2.34 -18.12
CA PRO A 190 7.14 -1.70 -18.93
C PRO A 190 8.57 -1.96 -18.40
N PHE A 191 8.71 -2.37 -17.13
CA PHE A 191 9.99 -2.68 -16.51
C PHE A 191 9.96 -4.07 -15.89
N PRO A 192 11.08 -4.81 -15.91
CA PRO A 192 11.19 -6.06 -15.16
C PRO A 192 11.21 -5.77 -13.65
N CYS A 193 10.56 -6.64 -12.87
CA CYS A 193 10.74 -6.65 -11.42
C CYS A 193 12.10 -7.28 -11.08
N LEU A 194 12.99 -6.50 -10.46
CA LEU A 194 14.33 -6.95 -10.06
C LEU A 194 14.36 -7.53 -8.64
N GLN A 195 13.21 -7.65 -7.98
CA GLN A 195 13.12 -8.30 -6.68
C GLN A 195 13.46 -9.80 -6.81
N ILE A 196 14.52 -10.21 -6.12
CA ILE A 196 15.03 -11.58 -6.08
C ILE A 196 14.64 -12.34 -4.81
N GLY A 197 14.23 -11.61 -3.75
CA GLY A 197 13.74 -12.14 -2.49
C GLY A 197 12.23 -12.40 -2.51
N ARG A 198 11.60 -12.22 -1.34
CA ARG A 198 10.14 -12.35 -1.18
C ARG A 198 9.43 -11.35 -2.09
N ARG A 199 8.38 -11.81 -2.77
CA ARG A 199 7.36 -10.96 -3.38
C ARG A 199 6.06 -11.23 -2.67
N SER A 200 5.24 -10.21 -2.51
CA SER A 200 3.95 -10.36 -1.86
C SER A 200 2.77 -9.96 -2.73
N GLY A 201 1.67 -10.65 -2.52
CA GLY A 201 0.43 -10.35 -3.22
C GLY A 201 -0.19 -9.05 -2.70
N LYS A 202 -1.08 -8.48 -3.51
CA LYS A 202 -1.78 -7.23 -3.23
C LYS A 202 -3.24 -7.40 -3.55
N ALA A 203 -4.10 -6.87 -2.68
CA ALA A 203 -5.50 -6.65 -3.01
C ALA A 203 -5.77 -5.15 -3.24
N TYR A 204 -6.67 -4.85 -4.18
CA TYR A 204 -7.03 -3.51 -4.58
C TYR A 204 -8.54 -3.34 -4.59
N MET A 205 -9.00 -2.20 -4.08
CA MET A 205 -10.40 -1.78 -4.14
C MET A 205 -10.53 -0.30 -4.45
N GLU A 206 -11.67 0.08 -5.03
CA GLU A 206 -12.08 1.46 -5.27
C GLU A 206 -13.45 1.65 -4.61
N ILE A 207 -13.53 2.47 -3.57
CA ILE A 207 -14.77 2.74 -2.84
C ILE A 207 -15.18 4.19 -3.12
N GLY A 208 -16.39 4.40 -3.64
CA GLY A 208 -16.91 5.76 -3.87
C GLY A 208 -16.12 6.60 -4.88
N MET A 209 -15.41 5.96 -5.83
CA MET A 209 -14.53 6.63 -6.79
C MET A 209 -15.14 6.88 -8.18
N GLY A 210 -16.36 6.39 -8.44
CA GLY A 210 -17.01 6.50 -9.76
C GLY A 210 -16.49 5.45 -10.73
N ASP A 211 -15.73 5.87 -11.75
CA ASP A 211 -15.16 4.98 -12.76
C ASP A 211 -14.07 4.09 -12.17
N SER A 212 -14.09 2.79 -12.52
CA SER A 212 -13.08 1.85 -12.04
C SER A 212 -11.88 1.79 -12.97
N ALA A 213 -10.70 2.19 -12.48
CA ALA A 213 -9.43 2.04 -13.18
C ALA A 213 -8.96 0.58 -13.15
N LEU A 214 -9.27 -0.15 -12.07
CA LEU A 214 -8.88 -1.54 -11.90
C LEU A 214 -9.39 -2.44 -13.04
N SER A 215 -10.57 -2.14 -13.59
CA SER A 215 -11.14 -2.87 -14.74
C SER A 215 -10.48 -2.56 -16.09
N GLN A 216 -9.65 -1.52 -16.17
CA GLN A 216 -9.12 -0.99 -17.44
C GLN A 216 -7.67 -1.40 -17.74
N SER A 217 -7.03 -2.13 -16.84
CA SER A 217 -5.64 -2.56 -16.98
C SER A 217 -5.50 -4.06 -16.75
N ASP A 218 -4.67 -4.72 -17.57
CA ASP A 218 -4.34 -6.15 -17.42
C ASP A 218 -3.46 -6.42 -16.19
N TRP A 219 -3.04 -5.39 -15.46
CA TRP A 219 -2.28 -5.50 -14.22
C TRP A 219 -3.11 -5.96 -13.03
N PHE A 220 -4.43 -5.92 -13.14
CA PHE A 220 -5.36 -6.25 -12.07
C PHE A 220 -6.29 -7.40 -12.48
N LEU A 221 -6.45 -8.39 -11.61
CA LEU A 221 -7.37 -9.50 -11.82
C LEU A 221 -8.58 -9.35 -10.93
N LYS A 222 -9.77 -9.26 -11.52
CA LYS A 222 -11.01 -9.21 -10.77
C LYS A 222 -11.24 -10.50 -9.99
N ARG A 223 -11.74 -10.36 -8.76
CA ARG A 223 -12.18 -11.41 -7.85
C ARG A 223 -13.56 -11.07 -7.30
N GLU A 224 -14.34 -12.11 -7.03
CA GLU A 224 -15.60 -12.00 -6.29
C GLU A 224 -15.30 -12.08 -4.79
N ASN A 225 -16.03 -11.30 -4.00
CA ASN A 225 -15.96 -11.32 -2.54
C ASN A 225 -17.07 -12.20 -1.94
#